data_AF-X0YE30-F1
#
_entry.id   AF-X0YE30-F1
#
_cell.length_a   1.000
_cell.length_b   1.000
_cell.length_c   1.000
_cell.angle_alpha   90.00
_cell.angle_beta   90.00
_cell.angle_gamma   90.00
#
_symmetry.space_group_name_H-M   'P 1'
#
loop_
_entity.id
_entity.type
_entity.pdbx_description
1 polymer ?
#
loop_
_entity_poly.entity_id
_entity_poly.type
_entity_poly.pdbx_seq_one_letter_code
_entity_poly.pdbx_strand_id
1 'polypeptide(L)'
;IEQLRAKLNCDAMLMQLPIGSEADFRGVIDLVTERAYYFDGPGGEEVRAEEVPAELADEARAERQRLLEALSMYSDELMELLLAEREVPLELIYDVVRSAVAQLEFTPVFLGSAYHNKGVQPLLDAVVRLMPSPLDRQTKALARDDQQREKEVRLVPDPKKPAVAMAFKIVEDPYGTLCFMRLYQGRFVKGEAYFNQRTGRKERFGRIMRMHADQREEIDEAHCGDIVAILGVDCASGDTYASQPNY
;
A
#
# COMPACT_ATOMS: atom_id res chain seq x y z
N ILE A 1 -20.05 -7.19 3.48
CA ILE A 1 -19.54 -7.66 2.17
C ILE A 1 -20.50 -7.39 1.03
N GLU A 2 -21.76 -7.83 1.13
CA GLU A 2 -22.76 -7.66 0.04
C GLU A 2 -22.84 -6.23 -0.49
N GLN A 3 -22.83 -5.23 0.40
CA GLN A 3 -22.85 -3.82 -0.03
C GLN A 3 -21.59 -3.41 -0.80
N LEU A 4 -20.40 -3.93 -0.46
CA LEU A 4 -19.17 -3.65 -1.22
C LEU A 4 -19.31 -4.19 -2.64
N ARG A 5 -19.71 -5.46 -2.78
CA ARG A 5 -19.92 -6.11 -4.08
C ARG A 5 -21.00 -5.38 -4.91
N ALA A 6 -22.16 -5.11 -4.31
CA ALA A 6 -23.31 -4.53 -5.01
C ALA A 6 -23.12 -3.05 -5.38
N LYS A 7 -22.44 -2.25 -4.54
CA LYS A 7 -22.31 -0.80 -4.76
C LYS A 7 -21.00 -0.39 -5.43
N LEU A 8 -19.91 -1.13 -5.17
CA LEU A 8 -18.58 -0.78 -5.67
C LEU A 8 -18.11 -1.73 -6.79
N ASN A 9 -18.86 -2.79 -7.09
CA ASN A 9 -18.53 -3.77 -8.11
C ASN A 9 -17.10 -4.34 -7.97
N CYS A 10 -16.73 -4.67 -6.73
CA CYS A 10 -15.44 -5.28 -6.40
C CYS A 10 -15.63 -6.71 -5.89
N ASP A 11 -14.64 -7.58 -6.16
CA ASP A 11 -14.63 -8.93 -5.60
C ASP A 11 -14.08 -8.90 -4.16
N ALA A 12 -14.95 -8.49 -3.24
CA ALA A 12 -14.62 -8.38 -1.83
C ALA A 12 -14.81 -9.71 -1.10
N MET A 13 -13.82 -10.20 -0.38
CA MET A 13 -13.92 -11.43 0.42
C MET A 13 -13.38 -11.23 1.83
N LEU A 14 -14.00 -11.89 2.81
CA LEU A 14 -13.52 -11.86 4.19
C LEU A 14 -12.20 -12.62 4.30
N MET A 15 -11.21 -11.97 4.91
CA MET A 15 -9.99 -12.62 5.39
C MET A 15 -10.13 -13.04 6.86
N GLN A 16 -11.15 -12.51 7.55
CA GLN A 16 -11.35 -12.66 8.98
C GLN A 16 -12.83 -12.77 9.34
N LEU A 17 -13.11 -13.43 10.46
CA LEU A 17 -14.42 -13.41 11.12
C LEU A 17 -14.34 -12.68 12.46
N PRO A 18 -15.40 -11.99 12.89
CA PRO A 18 -15.42 -11.33 14.19
C PRO A 18 -15.72 -12.34 15.31
N ILE A 19 -15.10 -12.15 16.47
CA ILE A 19 -15.46 -12.86 17.71
C ILE A 19 -16.35 -11.93 18.53
N GLY A 20 -17.65 -12.18 18.47
CA GLY A 20 -18.69 -11.30 19.02
C GLY A 20 -18.98 -10.09 18.12
N SER A 21 -19.86 -9.21 18.59
CA SER A 21 -20.33 -8.05 17.83
C SER A 21 -20.59 -6.85 18.74
N GLU A 22 -20.51 -5.64 18.19
CA GLU A 22 -20.79 -4.41 18.94
C GLU A 22 -19.98 -4.32 20.24
N ALA A 23 -20.66 -4.20 21.39
CA ALA A 23 -20.02 -4.14 22.71
C ALA A 23 -19.31 -5.46 23.09
N ASP A 24 -19.77 -6.59 22.55
CA ASP A 24 -19.20 -7.92 22.81
C ASP A 24 -18.09 -8.31 21.82
N PHE A 25 -17.65 -7.38 20.97
CA PHE A 25 -16.54 -7.61 20.05
C PHE A 25 -15.21 -7.75 20.82
N ARG A 26 -14.66 -8.97 20.81
CA ARG A 26 -13.50 -9.37 21.60
C ARG A 26 -12.25 -9.63 20.77
N GLY A 27 -12.40 -9.99 19.50
CA GLY A 27 -11.27 -10.38 18.67
C GLY A 27 -11.68 -10.74 17.24
N VAL A 28 -10.74 -11.28 16.48
CA VAL A 28 -10.96 -11.75 15.11
C VAL A 28 -10.38 -13.13 14.90
N ILE A 29 -11.02 -13.95 14.08
CA ILE A 29 -10.47 -15.22 13.60
C ILE A 29 -9.87 -14.95 12.23
N ASP A 30 -8.59 -15.24 12.05
CA ASP A 30 -7.93 -15.18 10.75
C ASP A 30 -8.17 -16.48 10.00
N LEU A 31 -8.80 -16.38 8.83
CA LEU A 31 -9.20 -17.53 8.03
C LEU A 31 -8.03 -18.19 7.30
N VAL A 32 -6.92 -17.47 7.12
CA VAL A 32 -5.72 -18.02 6.47
C VAL A 32 -4.96 -18.88 7.47
N THR A 33 -4.62 -18.30 8.63
CA THR A 33 -3.83 -18.97 9.68
C THR A 33 -4.64 -19.89 10.61
N GLU A 34 -5.97 -19.81 10.55
CA GLU A 34 -6.89 -20.57 11.40
C GLU A 34 -6.65 -20.33 12.91
N ARG A 35 -6.37 -19.08 13.26
CA ARG A 35 -6.11 -18.63 14.64
C ARG A 35 -7.09 -17.54 15.05
N ALA A 36 -7.49 -17.58 16.32
CA ALA A 36 -8.21 -16.48 16.95
C ALA A 36 -7.19 -15.49 17.53
N TYR A 37 -7.37 -14.21 17.23
CA TYR A 37 -6.58 -13.11 17.77
C TYR A 37 -7.43 -12.27 18.70
N TYR A 38 -6.94 -12.12 19.93
CA TYR A 38 -7.46 -11.23 20.95
C TYR A 38 -6.47 -10.09 21.18
N PHE A 39 -6.99 -8.93 21.56
CA PHE A 39 -6.24 -7.69 21.67
C PHE A 39 -6.34 -7.18 23.10
N ASP A 40 -5.33 -7.52 23.89
CA ASP A 40 -5.21 -7.15 25.29
C ASP A 40 -4.34 -5.87 25.42
N GLY A 41 -4.40 -5.22 26.58
CA GLY A 41 -3.74 -3.93 26.82
C GLY A 41 -4.57 -2.71 26.36
N PRO A 42 -4.34 -1.51 26.93
CA PRO A 42 -5.12 -0.31 26.64
C PRO A 42 -5.09 0.14 25.16
N GLY A 43 -4.03 -0.19 24.43
CA GLY A 43 -3.83 0.08 23.01
C GLY A 43 -3.91 -1.16 22.11
N GLY A 44 -4.35 -2.31 22.63
CA GLY A 44 -4.30 -3.58 21.90
C GLY A 44 -2.87 -4.03 21.57
N GLU A 45 -1.89 -3.59 22.38
CA GLU A 45 -0.47 -3.85 22.19
C GLU A 45 -0.10 -5.31 22.48
N GLU A 46 -0.91 -6.02 23.27
CA GLU A 46 -0.73 -7.43 23.57
C GLU A 46 -1.64 -8.27 22.69
N VAL A 47 -1.15 -8.64 21.51
CA VAL A 47 -1.86 -9.52 20.58
C VAL A 47 -1.67 -10.97 21.01
N ARG A 48 -2.77 -11.63 21.39
CA ARG A 48 -2.76 -13.00 21.88
C ARG A 48 -3.41 -13.91 20.83
N ALA A 49 -2.63 -14.86 20.32
CA ALA A 49 -3.09 -15.84 19.34
C ALA A 49 -3.49 -17.15 20.04
N GLU A 50 -4.69 -17.64 19.74
CA GLU A 50 -5.30 -18.83 20.33
C GLU A 50 -5.91 -19.73 19.26
N GLU A 51 -6.35 -20.91 19.67
CA GLU A 51 -7.21 -21.76 18.85
C GLU A 51 -8.59 -21.10 18.65
N VAL A 52 -9.23 -21.41 17.53
CA VAL A 52 -10.56 -20.91 17.23
C VAL A 52 -11.56 -21.42 18.28
N PRO A 53 -12.39 -20.55 18.90
CA PRO A 53 -13.40 -20.97 19.86
C PRO A 53 -14.31 -22.06 19.29
N ALA A 54 -14.63 -23.06 20.12
CA ALA A 54 -15.42 -24.21 19.69
C ALA A 54 -16.78 -23.80 19.11
N GLU A 55 -17.42 -22.75 19.65
CA GLU A 55 -18.68 -22.21 19.13
C GLU A 55 -18.59 -21.63 17.71
N LEU A 56 -17.40 -21.19 17.26
CA LEU A 56 -17.17 -20.56 15.95
C LEU A 56 -16.37 -21.46 15.00
N ALA A 57 -15.95 -22.64 15.45
CA ALA A 57 -15.07 -23.52 14.67
C ALA A 57 -15.70 -23.97 13.35
N ASP A 58 -16.98 -24.33 13.35
CA ASP A 58 -17.68 -24.77 12.14
C ASP A 58 -17.92 -23.60 11.17
N GLU A 59 -18.25 -22.41 11.67
CA GLU A 59 -18.39 -21.20 10.86
C GLU A 59 -17.05 -20.80 10.23
N ALA A 60 -15.97 -20.78 11.02
CA ALA A 60 -14.63 -20.47 10.53
C ALA A 60 -14.16 -21.44 9.45
N ARG A 61 -14.42 -22.75 9.62
CA ARG A 61 -14.11 -23.75 8.58
C ARG A 61 -14.91 -23.52 7.30
N ALA A 62 -16.21 -23.25 7.42
CA ALA A 62 -17.06 -22.99 6.25
C ALA A 62 -16.64 -21.72 5.49
N GLU A 63 -16.31 -20.65 6.21
CA GLU A 63 -15.86 -19.38 5.60
C GLU A 63 -14.44 -19.48 5.04
N ARG A 64 -13.55 -20.23 5.68
CA ARG A 64 -12.25 -20.56 5.11
C ARG A 64 -12.38 -21.34 3.81
N GLN A 65 -13.27 -22.33 3.76
CA GLN A 65 -13.53 -23.08 2.53
C GLN A 65 -14.03 -22.15 1.42
N ARG A 66 -14.96 -21.24 1.71
CA ARG A 66 -15.43 -20.22 0.75
C ARG A 66 -14.31 -19.29 0.28
N LEU A 67 -13.43 -18.88 1.19
CA LEU A 67 -12.25 -18.08 0.85
C LEU A 67 -11.35 -18.83 -0.13
N LEU A 68 -11.02 -20.09 0.16
CA LEU A 68 -10.16 -20.90 -0.72
C LEU A 68 -10.81 -21.16 -2.08
N GLU A 69 -12.11 -21.46 -2.11
CA GLU A 69 -12.86 -21.62 -3.34
C GLU A 69 -12.78 -20.36 -4.21
N ALA A 70 -12.99 -19.18 -3.63
CA ALA A 70 -12.82 -17.93 -4.35
C ALA A 70 -11.38 -17.71 -4.84
N LEU A 71 -10.38 -18.03 -4.01
CA LEU A 71 -8.97 -17.87 -4.38
C LEU A 71 -8.53 -18.84 -5.50
N SER A 72 -9.21 -19.98 -5.64
CA SER A 72 -8.92 -20.96 -6.70
C SER A 72 -9.16 -20.41 -8.10
N MET A 73 -10.03 -19.41 -8.24
CA MET A 73 -10.27 -18.72 -9.51
C MET A 73 -9.06 -17.91 -10.00
N TYR A 74 -8.09 -17.64 -9.12
CA TYR A 74 -6.88 -16.86 -9.42
C TYR A 74 -5.61 -17.72 -9.47
N SER A 75 -5.71 -19.04 -9.21
CA SER A 75 -4.55 -19.93 -9.15
C SER A 75 -4.92 -21.38 -9.47
N ASP A 76 -4.41 -21.88 -10.59
CA ASP A 76 -4.56 -23.28 -11.00
C ASP A 76 -3.98 -24.24 -9.94
N GLU A 77 -2.84 -23.90 -9.33
CA GLU A 77 -2.23 -24.72 -8.27
C GLU A 77 -3.15 -24.84 -7.04
N LEU A 78 -3.76 -23.73 -6.62
CA LEU A 78 -4.70 -23.73 -5.50
C LEU A 78 -5.96 -24.55 -5.87
N MET A 79 -6.48 -24.38 -7.08
CA MET A 79 -7.62 -25.14 -7.60
C MET A 79 -7.35 -26.65 -7.59
N GLU A 80 -6.18 -27.09 -8.09
CA GLU A 80 -5.80 -28.50 -8.10
C GLU A 80 -5.72 -29.10 -6.70
N LEU A 81 -5.14 -28.37 -5.73
CA LEU A 81 -5.06 -28.82 -4.34
C LEU A 81 -6.45 -28.99 -3.71
N LEU A 82 -7.37 -28.04 -3.95
CA LEU A 82 -8.74 -28.13 -3.46
C LEU A 82 -9.51 -29.31 -4.06
N LEU A 83 -9.42 -29.51 -5.38
CA LEU A 83 -10.09 -30.63 -6.06
C LEU A 83 -9.56 -32.00 -5.60
N ALA A 84 -8.28 -32.05 -5.21
CA ALA A 84 -7.65 -33.24 -4.67
C ALA A 84 -7.87 -33.44 -3.16
N GLU A 85 -8.66 -32.57 -2.51
CA GLU A 85 -8.87 -32.54 -1.05
C GLU A 85 -7.55 -32.52 -0.25
N ARG A 86 -6.54 -31.83 -0.78
CA ARG A 86 -5.23 -31.67 -0.14
C ARG A 86 -5.14 -30.36 0.63
N GLU A 87 -4.29 -30.36 1.65
CA GLU A 87 -4.01 -29.16 2.43
C GLU A 87 -3.36 -28.08 1.55
N VAL A 88 -3.90 -26.87 1.60
CA VAL A 88 -3.39 -25.70 0.89
C VAL A 88 -2.34 -25.00 1.77
N PRO A 89 -1.08 -24.87 1.34
CA PRO A 89 -0.05 -24.19 2.11
C PRO A 89 -0.38 -22.70 2.35
N LEU A 90 -0.09 -22.20 3.55
CA LEU A 90 -0.33 -20.80 3.91
C LEU A 90 0.33 -19.82 2.96
N GLU A 91 1.61 -20.05 2.61
CA GLU A 91 2.35 -19.15 1.70
C GLU A 91 1.70 -19.07 0.32
N LEU A 92 1.16 -20.18 -0.20
CA LEU A 92 0.44 -20.20 -1.46
C LEU A 92 -0.82 -19.30 -1.38
N ILE A 93 -1.58 -19.37 -0.28
CA ILE A 93 -2.74 -18.50 -0.08
C ILE A 93 -2.32 -17.03 -0.13
N TYR A 94 -1.25 -16.66 0.57
CA TYR A 94 -0.77 -15.27 0.60
C TYR A 94 -0.25 -14.80 -0.75
N ASP A 95 0.48 -15.64 -1.50
CA ASP A 95 1.00 -15.31 -2.82
C ASP A 95 -0.14 -15.07 -3.82
N VAL A 96 -1.18 -15.93 -3.80
CA VAL A 96 -2.37 -15.77 -4.64
C VAL A 96 -3.11 -14.48 -4.30
N VAL A 97 -3.37 -14.23 -3.00
CA VAL A 97 -4.03 -13.00 -2.56
C VAL A 97 -3.22 -11.77 -2.97
N ARG A 98 -1.90 -11.76 -2.74
CA ARG A 98 -1.02 -10.64 -3.10
C ARG A 98 -1.07 -10.36 -4.61
N SER A 99 -0.99 -11.41 -5.42
CA SER A 99 -1.06 -11.30 -6.88
C SER A 99 -2.40 -10.70 -7.33
N ALA A 100 -3.51 -11.22 -6.84
CA ALA A 100 -4.85 -10.75 -7.19
C ALA A 100 -5.13 -9.31 -6.70
N VAL A 101 -4.62 -8.95 -5.52
CA VAL A 101 -4.67 -7.57 -4.98
C VAL A 101 -3.87 -6.61 -5.85
N ALA A 102 -2.65 -7.00 -6.27
CA ALA A 102 -1.80 -6.17 -7.12
C ALA A 102 -2.44 -5.90 -8.48
N GLN A 103 -3.25 -6.84 -8.98
CA GLN A 103 -4.00 -6.74 -10.24
C GLN A 103 -5.36 -6.04 -10.09
N LEU A 104 -5.75 -5.68 -8.86
CA LEU A 104 -7.05 -5.08 -8.51
C LEU A 104 -8.25 -6.00 -8.78
N GLU A 105 -8.02 -7.32 -8.83
CA GLU A 105 -9.07 -8.31 -9.10
C GLU A 105 -9.70 -8.86 -7.82
N PHE A 106 -9.04 -8.71 -6.68
CA PHE A 106 -9.50 -9.20 -5.38
C PHE A 106 -9.34 -8.12 -4.30
N THR A 107 -10.37 -7.94 -3.47
CA THR A 107 -10.38 -6.98 -2.36
C THR A 107 -10.48 -7.72 -1.02
N PRO A 108 -9.36 -7.98 -0.33
CA PRO A 108 -9.36 -8.64 0.97
C PRO A 108 -9.99 -7.72 2.02
N VAL A 109 -10.95 -8.25 2.77
CA VAL A 109 -11.68 -7.51 3.81
C VAL A 109 -11.25 -8.00 5.18
N PHE A 110 -10.66 -7.09 5.94
CA PHE A 110 -10.27 -7.26 7.33
C PHE A 110 -11.29 -6.60 8.25
N LEU A 111 -11.34 -7.05 9.51
CA LEU A 111 -12.29 -6.61 10.50
C LEU A 111 -11.56 -6.03 11.72
N GLY A 112 -12.17 -5.02 12.34
CA GLY A 112 -11.60 -4.41 13.54
C GLY A 112 -12.36 -3.17 14.00
N SER A 113 -11.99 -2.68 15.18
CA SER A 113 -12.44 -1.40 15.73
C SER A 113 -11.23 -0.56 16.10
N ALA A 114 -10.98 0.49 15.33
CA ALA A 114 -9.95 1.47 15.64
C ALA A 114 -10.25 2.25 16.94
N TYR A 115 -11.53 2.43 17.28
CA TYR A 115 -11.93 3.11 18.51
C TYR A 115 -11.61 2.29 19.77
N HIS A 116 -11.67 0.96 19.67
CA HIS A 116 -11.35 0.05 20.78
C HIS A 116 -9.96 -0.59 20.66
N ASN A 117 -9.15 -0.17 19.68
CA ASN A 117 -7.81 -0.70 19.40
C ASN A 117 -7.75 -2.21 19.15
N LYS A 118 -8.78 -2.78 18.49
CA LYS A 118 -8.87 -4.23 18.19
C LYS A 118 -8.83 -4.47 16.69
N GLY A 119 -7.98 -5.38 16.22
CA GLY A 119 -7.93 -5.77 14.80
C GLY A 119 -7.17 -4.81 13.87
N VAL A 120 -6.54 -3.77 14.41
CA VAL A 120 -5.69 -2.85 13.61
C VAL A 120 -4.36 -3.52 13.26
N GLN A 121 -3.81 -4.29 14.19
CA GLN A 121 -2.49 -4.92 14.09
C GLN A 121 -2.46 -5.94 12.93
N PRO A 122 -3.40 -6.89 12.79
CA PRO A 122 -3.40 -7.83 11.66
C PRO A 122 -3.62 -7.13 10.31
N LEU A 123 -4.35 -6.00 10.29
CA LEU A 123 -4.49 -5.19 9.08
C LEU A 123 -3.13 -4.58 8.67
N LEU A 124 -2.32 -4.11 9.62
CA LEU A 124 -0.98 -3.58 9.33
C LEU A 124 -0.06 -4.68 8.78
N ASP A 125 -0.11 -5.88 9.35
CA ASP A 125 0.64 -7.04 8.85
C ASP A 125 0.20 -7.40 7.42
N ALA A 126 -1.10 -7.36 7.16
CA ALA A 126 -1.66 -7.58 5.82
C ALA A 126 -1.23 -6.50 4.82
N VAL A 127 -1.12 -5.23 5.24
CA VAL A 127 -0.58 -4.16 4.37
C VAL A 127 0.84 -4.49 3.94
N VAL A 128 1.70 -4.91 4.87
CA VAL A 128 3.09 -5.26 4.53
C VAL A 128 3.17 -6.49 3.63
N ARG A 129 2.32 -7.49 3.87
CA ARG A 129 2.37 -8.78 3.18
C ARG A 129 1.71 -8.76 1.80
N LEU A 130 0.58 -8.05 1.66
CA LEU A 130 -0.32 -8.15 0.51
C LEU A 130 -0.25 -6.95 -0.42
N MET A 131 0.12 -5.76 0.06
CA MET A 131 0.15 -4.56 -0.78
C MET A 131 1.42 -4.51 -1.63
N PRO A 132 1.34 -3.95 -2.85
CA PRO A 132 2.49 -3.88 -3.74
C PRO A 132 3.55 -2.91 -3.22
N SER A 133 4.80 -3.32 -3.32
CA SER A 133 5.98 -2.47 -3.19
C SER A 133 6.12 -1.53 -4.39
N PRO A 134 6.82 -0.38 -4.27
CA PRO A 134 7.19 0.43 -5.43
C PRO A 134 7.92 -0.36 -6.54
N LEU A 135 8.59 -1.45 -6.17
CA LEU A 135 9.26 -2.36 -7.12
C LEU A 135 8.27 -3.23 -7.91
N ASP A 136 7.10 -3.52 -7.35
CA ASP A 136 6.09 -4.38 -7.96
C ASP A 136 5.24 -3.64 -9.00
N ARG A 137 5.30 -2.30 -9.01
CA ARG A 137 4.47 -1.43 -9.85
C ARG A 137 5.20 -1.01 -11.12
N GLN A 138 4.59 -1.23 -12.28
CA GLN A 138 5.03 -0.61 -13.52
C GLN A 138 4.54 0.85 -13.56
N THR A 139 5.48 1.80 -13.50
CA THR A 139 5.16 3.23 -13.60
C THR A 139 5.53 3.77 -14.97
N LYS A 140 4.64 4.55 -15.55
CA LYS A 140 4.85 5.26 -16.82
C LYS A 140 4.66 6.76 -16.62
N ALA A 141 5.39 7.55 -17.40
CA ALA A 141 5.23 8.99 -17.51
C ALA A 141 5.03 9.37 -18.99
N LEU A 142 4.60 10.60 -19.25
CA LEU A 142 4.54 11.15 -20.61
C LEU A 142 5.83 11.91 -20.89
N ALA A 143 6.46 11.64 -22.04
CA ALA A 143 7.64 12.40 -22.48
C ALA A 143 7.29 13.87 -22.71
N ARG A 144 8.18 14.78 -22.32
CA ARG A 144 7.98 16.22 -22.54
C ARG A 144 8.59 16.74 -23.86
N ASP A 145 9.21 15.89 -24.67
CA ASP A 145 9.81 16.27 -25.95
C ASP A 145 8.78 16.96 -26.88
N ASP A 146 9.15 18.11 -27.43
CA ASP A 146 8.32 18.91 -28.35
C ASP A 146 7.91 18.14 -29.61
N GLN A 147 8.60 17.03 -29.93
CA GLN A 147 8.24 16.15 -31.05
C GLN A 147 7.34 14.97 -30.66
N GLN A 148 7.23 14.58 -29.38
CA GLN A 148 6.61 13.31 -28.95
C GLN A 148 5.87 13.40 -27.60
N ARG A 149 5.10 14.48 -27.36
CA ARG A 149 4.38 14.75 -26.10
C ARG A 149 3.42 13.65 -25.58
N GLU A 150 3.11 12.65 -26.39
CA GLU A 150 2.20 11.56 -26.04
C GLU A 150 2.90 10.20 -25.89
N LYS A 151 4.22 10.15 -26.05
CA LYS A 151 4.94 8.89 -25.90
C LYS A 151 5.10 8.53 -24.43
N GLU A 152 4.62 7.36 -24.06
CA GLU A 152 4.83 6.80 -22.73
C GLU A 152 6.31 6.42 -22.53
N VAL A 153 6.89 6.92 -21.44
CA VAL A 153 8.22 6.57 -20.97
C VAL A 153 8.08 5.71 -19.72
N ARG A 154 8.69 4.52 -19.74
CA ARG A 154 8.73 3.65 -18.58
C ARG A 154 9.71 4.20 -17.55
N LEU A 155 9.22 4.48 -16.34
CA LEU A 155 10.06 4.81 -15.19
C LEU A 155 10.46 3.53 -14.47
N VAL A 156 11.72 3.44 -14.09
CA VAL A 156 12.24 2.28 -13.34
C VAL A 156 12.74 2.79 -11.98
N PRO A 157 12.34 2.18 -10.85
CA PRO A 157 12.83 2.56 -9.53
C PRO A 157 14.29 2.12 -9.36
N ASP A 158 15.20 2.84 -10.01
CA ASP A 158 16.65 2.67 -9.94
C ASP A 158 17.29 4.00 -9.52
N PRO A 159 17.96 4.06 -8.35
CA PRO A 159 18.63 5.27 -7.87
C PRO A 159 19.72 5.83 -8.80
N LYS A 160 20.26 5.02 -9.71
CA LYS A 160 21.31 5.43 -10.66
C LYS A 160 20.77 6.12 -11.91
N LYS A 161 19.46 6.05 -12.15
CA LYS A 161 18.81 6.69 -13.30
C LYS A 161 18.55 8.18 -13.05
N PRO A 162 18.26 8.97 -14.10
CA PRO A 162 17.84 10.36 -13.96
C PRO A 162 16.64 10.48 -13.01
N ALA A 163 16.71 11.44 -12.09
CA ALA A 163 15.65 11.64 -11.11
C ALA A 163 14.35 12.04 -11.80
N VAL A 164 13.22 11.43 -11.39
CA VAL A 164 11.88 11.81 -11.83
C VAL A 164 10.93 11.73 -10.63
N ALA A 165 10.27 12.83 -10.31
CA ALA A 165 9.31 12.91 -9.21
C ALA A 165 8.10 13.78 -9.58
N MET A 166 6.97 13.54 -8.91
CA MET A 166 5.77 14.36 -9.07
C MET A 166 5.44 15.05 -7.76
N ALA A 167 5.25 16.37 -7.80
CA ALA A 167 4.65 17.13 -6.72
C ALA A 167 3.16 16.84 -6.65
N PHE A 168 2.63 16.46 -5.49
CA PHE A 168 1.21 16.09 -5.34
C PHE A 168 0.49 16.86 -4.24
N LYS A 169 1.22 17.55 -3.35
CA LYS A 169 0.64 18.36 -2.29
C LYS A 169 1.55 19.53 -1.95
N ILE A 170 0.95 20.69 -1.72
CA ILE A 170 1.64 21.91 -1.30
C ILE A 170 1.03 22.35 0.01
N VAL A 171 1.89 22.71 0.98
CA VAL A 171 1.48 23.21 2.28
C VAL A 171 2.25 24.48 2.56
N GLU A 172 1.53 25.56 2.86
CA GLU A 172 2.15 26.76 3.41
C GLU A 172 2.42 26.54 4.90
N ASP A 173 3.66 26.72 5.29
CA ASP A 173 4.13 26.59 6.66
C ASP A 173 4.81 27.89 7.10
N PRO A 174 4.82 28.26 8.39
CA PRO A 174 5.46 29.49 8.85
C PRO A 174 6.93 29.64 8.46
N TYR A 175 7.63 28.52 8.20
CA TYR A 175 9.04 28.51 7.78
C TYR A 175 9.23 28.47 6.26
N GLY A 176 8.14 28.49 5.48
CA GLY A 176 8.14 28.51 4.01
C GLY A 176 7.26 27.44 3.39
N THR A 177 7.10 27.48 2.07
CA THR A 177 6.27 26.52 1.33
C THR A 177 6.90 25.13 1.29
N LEU A 178 6.14 24.11 1.68
CA LEU A 178 6.48 22.69 1.61
C LEU A 178 5.82 22.04 0.39
N CYS A 179 6.64 21.52 -0.52
CA CYS A 179 6.18 20.81 -1.71
C CYS A 179 6.43 19.30 -1.54
N PHE A 180 5.37 18.54 -1.30
CA PHE A 180 5.42 17.08 -1.17
C PHE A 180 5.54 16.44 -2.55
N MET A 181 6.57 15.62 -2.71
CA MET A 181 6.90 14.95 -3.96
C MET A 181 7.04 13.45 -3.75
N ARG A 182 6.56 12.68 -4.73
CA ARG A 182 6.81 11.24 -4.83
C ARG A 182 7.91 11.00 -5.86
N LEU A 183 9.00 10.35 -5.44
CA LEU A 183 10.09 9.97 -6.35
C LEU A 183 9.77 8.63 -6.99
N TYR A 184 9.83 8.57 -8.33
CA TYR A 184 9.56 7.35 -9.10
C TYR A 184 10.83 6.71 -9.66
N GLN A 185 11.85 7.51 -9.95
CA GLN A 185 13.12 7.06 -10.53
C GLN A 185 14.26 7.96 -10.04
N GLY A 186 15.47 7.41 -9.96
CA GLY A 186 16.67 8.13 -9.56
C GLY A 186 16.66 8.50 -8.08
N ARG A 187 17.35 9.59 -7.76
CA ARG A 187 17.44 10.12 -6.39
C ARG A 187 17.47 11.64 -6.39
N PHE A 188 17.02 12.21 -5.28
CA PHE A 188 17.30 13.61 -4.96
C PHE A 188 18.48 13.70 -4.00
N VAL A 189 19.33 14.69 -4.22
CA VAL A 189 20.48 15.00 -3.39
C VAL A 189 20.39 16.46 -2.98
N LYS A 190 20.59 16.71 -1.69
CA LYS A 190 20.55 18.03 -1.10
C LYS A 190 21.52 18.98 -1.80
N GLY A 191 21.02 20.15 -2.15
CA GLY A 191 21.79 21.21 -2.79
C GLY A 191 21.96 21.04 -4.30
N GLU A 192 21.51 19.94 -4.91
CA GLU A 192 21.43 19.82 -6.37
C GLU A 192 20.24 20.61 -6.94
N ALA A 193 20.21 20.73 -8.27
CA ALA A 193 19.16 21.44 -8.97
C ALA A 193 18.38 20.51 -9.89
N TYR A 194 17.06 20.66 -9.88
CA TYR A 194 16.11 19.89 -10.67
C TYR A 194 15.25 20.84 -11.50
N PHE A 195 14.67 20.31 -12.57
CA PHE A 195 13.92 21.07 -13.54
C PHE A 195 12.44 20.74 -13.43
N ASN A 196 11.62 21.78 -13.27
CA ASN A 196 10.18 21.66 -13.37
C ASN A 196 9.80 21.41 -14.85
N GLN A 197 9.24 20.24 -15.13
CA GLN A 197 8.84 19.77 -16.45
C GLN A 197 7.55 20.42 -16.98
N ARG A 198 6.99 21.43 -16.32
CA ARG A 198 5.93 22.28 -16.91
C ARG A 198 6.43 23.69 -17.17
N THR A 199 7.21 24.27 -16.26
CA THR A 199 7.67 25.66 -16.39
C THR A 199 9.05 25.78 -17.04
N GLY A 200 9.83 24.69 -17.07
CA GLY A 200 11.24 24.71 -17.50
C GLY A 200 12.18 25.37 -16.50
N ARG A 201 11.67 25.85 -15.36
CA ARG A 201 12.47 26.49 -14.33
C ARG A 201 13.41 25.48 -13.68
N LYS A 202 14.66 25.90 -13.49
CA LYS A 202 15.67 25.17 -12.74
C LYS A 202 15.65 25.66 -11.29
N GLU A 203 15.42 24.75 -10.36
CA GLU A 203 15.30 25.07 -8.93
C GLU A 203 16.27 24.22 -8.11
N ARG A 204 16.88 24.83 -7.11
CA ARG A 204 17.84 24.16 -6.23
C ARG A 204 17.12 23.60 -5.02
N PHE A 205 17.27 22.30 -4.77
CA PHE A 205 16.63 21.64 -3.63
C PHE A 205 17.53 21.77 -2.41
N GLY A 206 17.43 22.90 -1.70
CA GLY A 206 18.31 23.23 -0.58
C GLY A 206 18.03 22.39 0.67
N ARG A 207 16.76 22.10 0.95
CA ARG A 207 16.33 21.33 2.13
C ARG A 207 15.30 20.30 1.71
N ILE A 208 15.66 19.03 1.88
CA ILE A 208 14.82 17.87 1.62
C ILE A 208 14.42 17.33 2.99
N MET A 209 13.13 17.17 3.24
CA MET A 209 12.62 16.71 4.53
C MET A 209 11.79 15.45 4.36
N ARG A 210 12.02 14.48 5.25
CA ARG A 210 11.10 13.38 5.49
C ARG A 210 10.14 13.80 6.60
N MET A 211 8.84 13.61 6.35
CA MET A 211 7.80 13.98 7.29
C MET A 211 7.35 12.72 8.05
N HIS A 212 7.66 12.68 9.34
CA HIS A 212 7.25 11.62 10.25
C HIS A 212 6.12 12.12 11.14
N ALA A 213 4.89 11.99 10.66
CA ALA A 213 3.72 12.61 11.27
C ALA A 213 3.89 14.14 11.43
N ASP A 214 4.10 14.61 12.66
CA ASP A 214 4.34 16.02 13.01
C ASP A 214 5.84 16.40 13.09
N GLN A 215 6.74 15.42 12.98
CA GLN A 215 8.18 15.61 13.04
C GLN A 215 8.80 15.79 11.64
N ARG A 216 9.81 16.66 11.58
CA ARG A 216 10.56 16.95 10.35
C ARG A 216 11.99 16.45 10.52
N GLU A 217 12.39 15.55 9.65
CA GLU A 217 13.78 15.09 9.56
C GLU A 217 14.38 15.62 8.26
N GLU A 218 15.44 16.43 8.36
CA GLU A 218 16.18 16.87 7.19
C GLU A 218 17.13 15.76 6.74
N ILE A 219 17.06 15.39 5.46
CA ILE A 219 17.84 14.29 4.88
C ILE A 219 18.73 14.80 3.75
N ASP A 220 19.88 14.15 3.56
CA ASP A 220 20.83 14.53 2.51
C ASP A 220 20.49 13.95 1.13
N GLU A 221 19.79 12.80 1.10
CA GLU A 221 19.30 12.19 -0.13
C GLU A 221 17.98 11.46 0.06
N ALA A 222 17.20 11.36 -1.03
CA ALA A 222 15.94 10.62 -1.11
C ALA A 222 15.94 9.73 -2.34
N HIS A 223 15.42 8.51 -2.23
CA HIS A 223 15.53 7.48 -3.27
C HIS A 223 14.20 7.26 -3.98
N CYS A 224 14.23 6.62 -5.15
CA CYS A 224 13.02 6.19 -5.84
C CYS A 224 12.16 5.32 -4.90
N GLY A 225 10.88 5.66 -4.79
CA GLY A 225 9.98 5.05 -3.82
C GLY A 225 9.78 5.87 -2.54
N ASP A 226 10.53 6.96 -2.33
CA ASP A 226 10.32 7.86 -1.18
C ASP A 226 9.24 8.91 -1.46
N ILE A 227 8.61 9.36 -0.37
CA ILE A 227 7.82 10.60 -0.34
C ILE A 227 8.57 11.59 0.55
N VAL A 228 8.86 12.77 0.01
CA VAL A 228 9.60 13.83 0.71
C VAL A 228 8.94 15.18 0.51
N ALA A 229 9.23 16.13 1.39
CA ALA A 229 8.86 17.52 1.24
C ALA A 229 10.10 18.35 0.90
N ILE A 230 10.00 19.19 -0.13
CA ILE A 230 11.03 20.15 -0.51
C ILE A 230 10.61 21.53 -0.02
N LEU A 231 11.46 22.21 0.74
CA LEU A 231 11.17 23.56 1.24
C LEU A 231 11.59 24.63 0.23
N GLY A 232 10.69 25.59 -0.01
CA GLY A 232 11.00 26.82 -0.75
C GLY A 232 11.05 26.67 -2.26
N VAL A 233 10.43 25.62 -2.81
CA VAL A 233 10.24 25.40 -4.25
C VAL A 233 8.87 25.92 -4.66
N ASP A 234 8.82 26.67 -5.76
CA ASP A 234 7.57 27.23 -6.31
C ASP A 234 7.04 26.32 -7.43
N CYS A 235 6.13 25.42 -7.07
CA CYS A 235 5.51 24.49 -8.01
C CYS A 235 3.99 24.42 -7.82
N ALA A 236 3.30 23.84 -8.81
CA ALA A 236 1.90 23.46 -8.68
C ALA A 236 1.77 21.96 -8.35
N SER A 237 0.65 21.55 -7.74
CA SER A 237 0.34 20.13 -7.62
C SER A 237 0.13 19.53 -9.01
N GLY A 238 0.69 18.33 -9.24
CA GLY A 238 0.78 17.69 -10.54
C GLY A 238 2.07 18.01 -11.32
N ASP A 239 2.88 18.98 -10.87
CA ASP A 239 4.14 19.28 -11.55
C ASP A 239 5.13 18.12 -11.42
N THR A 240 5.86 17.85 -12.51
CA THR A 240 6.93 16.85 -12.53
C THR A 240 8.28 17.54 -12.41
N TYR A 241 9.17 17.02 -11.57
CA TYR A 241 10.57 17.42 -11.48
C TYR A 241 11.45 16.32 -12.04
N ALA A 242 12.46 16.69 -12.83
CA ALA A 242 13.49 15.76 -13.27
C ALA A 242 14.89 16.36 -13.20
N SER A 243 15.93 15.51 -13.19
CA SER A 243 17.34 15.96 -13.19
C SER A 243 17.78 16.60 -14.51
N GLN A 244 17.00 16.43 -15.59
CA GLN A 244 17.27 17.00 -16.91
C GLN A 244 16.03 17.77 -17.40
N PRO A 245 16.21 18.85 -18.19
CA PRO A 245 15.09 19.49 -18.87
C PRO A 245 14.55 18.61 -20.01
N ASN A 246 13.25 18.68 -20.28
CA ASN A 246 12.57 17.96 -21.37
C ASN A 246 12.75 16.43 -21.29
N TYR A 247 12.63 15.88 -20.09
CA TYR A 247 12.72 14.44 -19.84
C TYR A 247 11.53 13.66 -20.42
#